data_AF-A0A512BGL0-F1
#
_entry.id   AF-A0A512BGL0-F1
#
_cell.length_a   1.000
_cell.length_b   1.000
_cell.length_c   1.000
_cell.angle_alpha   90.00
_cell.angle_beta   90.00
_cell.angle_gamma   90.00
#
_symmetry.space_group_name_H-M   'P 1'
#
loop_
_entity.id
_entity.type
_entity.pdbx_description
1 polymer ?
#
loop_
_entity_poly.entity_id
_entity_poly.type
_entity_poly.pdbx_seq_one_letter_code
_entity_poly.pdbx_strand_id
1 'polypeptide(L)'
;MNKYSSIKYRPSILLIVCCLLSSCRGSKTKSLSFEGCRATYVEYLGGKKELYAGHFITNAMELEAAQRKLGDCLCEEYLKTRDSTIRNKIIELYNEKETYFTPSTEITTNNFDSIIKHRKEVFDTTMLID
;
A
#
# COMPACT_ATOMS: atom_id res chain seq x y z
N MET A 1 44.19 -60.38 6.03
CA MET A 1 42.76 -60.58 6.33
C MET A 1 42.21 -59.26 6.88
N ASN A 2 41.20 -58.68 6.20
CA ASN A 2 40.13 -57.75 6.67
C ASN A 2 40.49 -56.55 7.58
N LYS A 3 40.02 -55.31 7.40
CA LYS A 3 38.91 -54.72 6.63
C LYS A 3 39.16 -53.20 6.55
N TYR A 4 39.29 -52.62 5.36
CA TYR A 4 39.09 -51.18 5.18
C TYR A 4 37.58 -50.95 5.00
N SER A 5 36.92 -50.34 6.00
CA SER A 5 35.53 -49.88 5.88
C SER A 5 35.49 -48.58 5.10
N SER A 6 35.21 -48.67 3.80
CA SER A 6 34.82 -47.53 2.97
C SER A 6 33.45 -47.01 3.40
N ILE A 7 33.43 -45.81 4.01
CA ILE A 7 32.19 -45.09 4.32
C ILE A 7 31.57 -44.63 2.99
N LYS A 8 30.53 -45.32 2.54
CA LYS A 8 29.70 -44.89 1.40
C LYS A 8 28.78 -43.76 1.87
N TYR A 9 29.17 -42.52 1.60
CA TYR A 9 28.24 -41.38 1.69
C TYR A 9 27.20 -41.50 0.57
N ARG A 10 25.94 -41.74 0.96
CA ARG A 10 24.78 -41.72 0.05
C ARG A 10 24.45 -40.26 -0.30
N PRO A 11 24.34 -39.88 -1.58
CA PRO A 11 24.09 -38.49 -1.99
C PRO A 11 22.60 -38.08 -1.83
N SER A 12 21.74 -38.95 -1.30
CA SER A 12 20.28 -38.78 -1.39
C SER A 12 19.63 -38.02 -0.23
N ILE A 13 20.39 -37.51 0.74
CA ILE A 13 19.83 -36.78 1.91
C ILE A 13 20.17 -35.27 1.86
N LEU A 14 21.11 -34.85 1.01
CA LEU A 14 21.59 -33.45 1.00
C LEU A 14 20.74 -32.47 0.16
N LEU A 15 19.64 -32.93 -0.43
CA LEU A 15 18.84 -32.12 -1.37
C LEU A 15 17.49 -31.63 -0.80
N ILE A 16 17.15 -32.01 0.44
CA ILE A 16 15.85 -31.68 1.06
C ILE A 16 15.91 -30.39 1.92
N VAL A 17 17.11 -29.87 2.20
CA VAL A 17 17.31 -28.67 3.05
C VAL A 17 17.27 -27.35 2.26
N CYS A 18 17.08 -27.38 0.94
CA CYS A 18 17.02 -26.15 0.14
C CYS A 18 15.62 -25.50 0.07
N CYS A 19 14.54 -26.22 0.41
CA CYS A 19 13.16 -25.70 0.29
C CYS A 19 12.63 -24.96 1.53
N LEU A 20 13.40 -24.86 2.63
CA LEU A 20 12.94 -24.18 3.86
C LEU A 20 13.36 -22.71 3.95
N LEU A 21 14.15 -22.21 3.00
CA LEU A 21 14.59 -20.81 2.95
C LEU A 21 13.93 -20.00 1.83
N SER A 22 12.92 -20.54 1.14
CA SER A 22 11.97 -19.70 0.42
C SER A 22 11.21 -18.91 1.46
N SER A 23 11.75 -17.74 1.80
CA SER A 23 11.04 -16.70 2.53
C SER A 23 9.77 -16.42 1.73
N CYS A 24 8.66 -17.05 2.09
CA CYS A 24 7.35 -16.60 1.71
C CYS A 24 7.22 -15.20 2.28
N ARG A 25 7.61 -14.18 1.50
CA ARG A 25 7.26 -12.78 1.76
C ARG A 25 5.75 -12.71 1.64
N GLY A 26 5.07 -13.03 2.73
CA GLY A 26 3.62 -13.02 2.80
C GLY A 26 3.11 -11.59 2.74
N SER A 27 1.93 -11.44 2.16
CA SER A 27 1.18 -10.20 2.15
C SER A 27 -0.30 -10.49 2.37
N LYS A 28 -1.04 -9.48 2.82
CA LYS A 28 -2.47 -9.55 3.03
C LYS A 28 -3.13 -8.39 2.30
N THR A 29 -4.22 -8.66 1.59
CA THR A 29 -5.06 -7.58 1.07
C THR A 29 -5.90 -7.02 2.20
N LYS A 30 -5.93 -5.70 2.31
CA LYS A 30 -6.75 -4.93 3.25
C LYS A 30 -7.65 -3.99 2.47
N SER A 31 -8.65 -3.43 3.14
CA SER A 31 -9.55 -2.45 2.54
C SER A 31 -9.96 -1.38 3.54
N LEU A 32 -10.06 -0.15 3.06
CA LEU A 32 -10.77 0.95 3.70
C LEU A 32 -12.13 1.11 3.03
N SER A 33 -13.18 1.39 3.79
CA SER A 33 -14.50 1.64 3.24
C SER A 33 -15.28 2.67 4.04
N PHE A 34 -16.04 3.51 3.35
CA PHE A 34 -16.92 4.52 3.93
C PHE A 34 -17.99 4.90 2.90
N GLU A 35 -19.26 4.98 3.33
CA GLU A 35 -20.41 5.45 2.52
C GLU A 35 -20.33 5.09 1.02
N GLY A 36 -20.42 3.79 0.71
CA GLY A 36 -20.43 3.29 -0.68
C GLY A 36 -19.06 3.24 -1.37
N CYS A 37 -18.03 3.89 -0.83
CA CYS A 37 -16.67 3.87 -1.34
C CYS A 37 -15.81 2.80 -0.67
N ARG A 38 -14.91 2.17 -1.45
CA ARG A 38 -13.94 1.18 -0.97
C ARG A 38 -12.61 1.32 -1.70
N ALA A 39 -11.52 1.35 -0.94
CA ALA A 39 -10.15 1.30 -1.47
C ALA A 39 -9.42 0.09 -0.89
N THR A 40 -8.78 -0.70 -1.74
CA THR A 40 -7.98 -1.87 -1.33
C THR A 40 -6.49 -1.57 -1.40
N TYR A 41 -5.72 -2.15 -0.49
CA TYR A 41 -4.25 -2.03 -0.46
C TYR A 41 -3.59 -3.31 0.04
N VAL A 42 -2.28 -3.41 -0.13
CA VAL A 42 -1.50 -4.56 0.31
C VAL A 42 -0.77 -4.24 1.60
N GLU A 43 -0.91 -5.10 2.60
CA GLU A 43 -0.12 -5.11 3.83
C GLU A 43 0.95 -6.19 3.72
N TYR A 44 2.21 -5.78 3.61
CA TYR A 44 3.36 -6.68 3.56
C TYR A 44 3.74 -7.10 4.99
N LEU A 45 3.91 -8.41 5.24
CA LEU A 45 4.31 -8.91 6.57
C LEU A 45 5.70 -8.40 7.00
N GLY A 46 6.58 -8.14 6.02
CA GLY A 46 7.90 -7.54 6.25
C GLY A 46 7.87 -6.01 6.35
N GLY A 47 6.70 -5.38 6.42
CA GLY A 47 6.52 -3.93 6.49
C GLY A 47 6.73 -3.18 5.16
N LYS A 48 7.36 -3.83 4.18
CA LYS A 48 7.65 -3.27 2.86
C LYS A 48 7.86 -4.35 1.79
N LYS A 49 7.74 -3.94 0.54
CA LYS A 49 8.08 -4.70 -0.66
C LYS A 49 9.19 -3.96 -1.41
N GLU A 50 10.29 -4.66 -1.66
CA GLU A 50 11.33 -4.17 -2.56
C GLU A 50 10.86 -4.29 -4.00
N LEU A 51 11.01 -3.21 -4.77
CA LEU A 51 10.69 -3.18 -6.20
C LEU A 51 11.95 -3.50 -7.02
N TYR A 52 13.04 -2.80 -6.72
CA TYR A 52 14.39 -2.98 -7.25
C TYR A 52 15.41 -2.47 -6.23
N ALA A 53 16.70 -2.69 -6.48
CA ALA A 53 17.76 -2.49 -5.49
C ALA A 53 17.73 -1.09 -4.85
N GLY A 54 17.37 -1.02 -3.57
CA GLY A 54 17.28 0.22 -2.81
C GLY A 54 15.91 0.90 -2.78
N HIS A 55 14.94 0.46 -3.59
CA HIS A 55 13.63 1.08 -3.71
C HIS A 55 12.53 0.18 -3.17
N PHE A 56 11.72 0.71 -2.26
CA PHE A 56 10.72 -0.04 -1.51
C PHE A 56 9.38 0.68 -1.50
N ILE A 57 8.30 -0.10 -1.53
CA ILE A 57 6.97 0.36 -1.13
C ILE A 57 6.73 -0.12 0.30
N THR A 58 6.48 0.79 1.23
CA THR A 58 6.16 0.44 2.63
C THR A 58 4.66 0.26 2.82
N ASN A 59 4.26 -0.40 3.90
CA ASN A 59 2.85 -0.50 4.29
C ASN A 59 2.21 0.88 4.51
N ALA A 60 2.99 1.87 4.96
CA ALA A 60 2.50 3.23 5.16
C ALA A 60 2.23 3.92 3.81
N MET A 61 3.08 3.72 2.80
CA MET A 61 2.84 4.19 1.43
C MET A 61 1.54 3.58 0.86
N GLU A 62 1.35 2.27 1.03
CA GLU A 62 0.13 1.56 0.59
C GLU A 62 -1.13 2.09 1.29
N LEU A 63 -1.04 2.37 2.59
CA LEU A 63 -2.15 2.90 3.38
C LEU A 63 -2.52 4.32 2.95
N GLU A 64 -1.55 5.23 2.82
CA GLU A 64 -1.78 6.61 2.36
C GLU A 64 -2.38 6.60 0.93
N ALA A 65 -1.87 5.74 0.04
CA ALA A 65 -2.45 5.57 -1.29
C ALA A 65 -3.91 5.08 -1.23
N ALA A 66 -4.25 4.21 -0.29
CA ALA A 66 -5.63 3.76 -0.10
C ALA A 66 -6.53 4.88 0.43
N GLN A 67 -6.04 5.72 1.35
CA GLN A 67 -6.76 6.87 1.88
C GLN A 67 -7.06 7.89 0.79
N ARG A 68 -6.10 8.18 -0.08
CA ARG A 68 -6.31 9.04 -1.25
C ARG A 68 -7.33 8.48 -2.24
N LYS A 69 -7.24 7.20 -2.60
CA LYS A 69 -8.26 6.52 -3.44
C LYS A 69 -9.65 6.61 -2.82
N LEU A 70 -9.74 6.45 -1.49
CA LEU A 70 -11.00 6.59 -0.77
C LEU A 70 -11.52 8.04 -0.87
N GLY A 71 -10.66 9.04 -0.68
CA GLY A 71 -10.99 10.46 -0.80
C GLY A 71 -11.55 10.83 -2.18
N ASP A 72 -10.88 10.41 -3.25
CA ASP A 72 -11.34 10.66 -4.62
C ASP A 72 -12.71 10.04 -4.91
N CYS A 73 -12.93 8.79 -4.49
CA CYS A 73 -14.24 8.14 -4.58
C CYS A 73 -15.31 8.92 -3.80
N LEU A 74 -15.02 9.34 -2.57
CA LEU A 74 -15.95 10.07 -1.73
C LEU A 74 -16.31 11.44 -2.34
N CYS A 75 -15.36 12.11 -3.00
CA CYS A 75 -15.67 13.32 -3.76
C CYS A 75 -16.67 13.07 -4.89
N GLU A 76 -16.55 11.95 -5.61
CA GLU A 76 -17.51 11.57 -6.64
C GLU A 76 -18.89 11.23 -6.06
N GLU A 77 -18.93 10.57 -4.91
CA GLU A 77 -20.18 10.25 -4.24
C GLU A 77 -20.86 11.51 -3.69
N TYR A 78 -20.09 12.42 -3.09
CA TYR A 78 -20.58 13.73 -2.65
C TYR A 78 -21.21 14.54 -3.78
N LEU A 79 -20.64 14.51 -4.99
CA LEU A 79 -21.20 15.23 -6.14
C LEU A 79 -22.61 14.75 -6.50
N LYS A 80 -22.94 13.49 -6.22
CA LYS A 80 -24.26 12.88 -6.47
C LYS A 80 -25.23 13.14 -5.33
N THR A 81 -24.78 12.90 -4.09
CA THR A 81 -25.68 12.84 -2.92
C THR A 81 -25.74 14.15 -2.14
N ARG A 82 -24.67 14.95 -2.20
CA ARG A 82 -24.45 16.15 -1.37
C ARG A 82 -24.48 15.87 0.14
N ASP A 83 -24.15 14.63 0.51
CA ASP A 83 -24.17 14.17 1.90
C ASP A 83 -23.11 14.87 2.77
N SER A 84 -23.54 15.39 3.93
CA SER A 84 -22.67 16.12 4.86
C SER A 84 -21.68 15.21 5.61
N THR A 85 -22.01 13.95 5.83
CA THR A 85 -21.15 12.91 6.40
C THR A 85 -20.00 12.61 5.46
N ILE A 86 -20.29 12.45 4.16
CA ILE A 86 -19.26 12.29 3.12
C ILE A 86 -18.37 13.53 3.05
N ARG A 87 -18.96 14.74 3.07
CA ARG A 87 -18.20 16.00 3.11
C ARG A 87 -17.22 16.04 4.29
N ASN A 88 -17.67 15.69 5.50
CA ASN A 88 -16.81 15.70 6.68
C ASN A 88 -15.65 14.70 6.55
N LYS A 89 -15.91 13.52 5.99
CA LYS A 89 -14.86 12.52 5.77
C LYS A 89 -13.84 12.95 4.72
N ILE A 90 -14.27 13.63 3.64
CA ILE A 90 -13.35 14.23 2.66
C ILE A 90 -12.43 15.25 3.34
N ILE A 91 -12.99 16.13 4.19
CA ILE A 91 -12.21 17.13 4.92
C ILE A 91 -11.24 16.48 5.89
N GLU A 92 -11.64 15.40 6.56
CA GLU A 92 -10.76 14.62 7.44
C GLU A 92 -9.57 14.06 6.65
N LEU A 93 -9.81 13.38 5.54
CA LEU A 93 -8.76 12.81 4.69
C LEU A 93 -7.84 13.88 4.09
N TYR A 94 -8.40 15.02 3.66
CA TYR A 94 -7.61 16.12 3.11
C TYR A 94 -6.66 16.76 4.14
N ASN A 95 -7.08 16.83 5.40
CA ASN A 95 -6.26 17.40 6.48
C ASN A 95 -5.33 16.37 7.13
N GLU A 96 -5.39 15.11 6.72
CA GLU A 96 -4.52 14.05 7.23
C GLU A 96 -3.08 14.34 6.80
N LYS A 97 -2.14 14.21 7.74
CA LYS A 97 -0.73 14.45 7.44
C LYS A 97 -0.15 13.22 6.75
N GLU A 98 0.11 13.34 5.46
CA GLU A 98 0.77 12.32 4.65
C GLU A 98 2.28 12.50 4.67
N THR A 99 3.02 11.38 4.69
CA THR A 99 4.48 11.37 4.68
C THR A 99 5.04 11.17 3.27
N TYR A 100 4.32 10.41 2.44
CA TYR A 100 4.82 9.94 1.14
C TYR A 100 4.19 10.63 -0.05
N PHE A 101 3.10 11.34 0.19
CA PHE A 101 2.42 12.12 -0.83
C PHE A 101 2.50 13.59 -0.46
N THR A 102 3.21 14.37 -1.26
CA THR A 102 3.14 15.82 -1.15
C THR A 102 1.85 16.30 -1.82
N PRO A 103 1.07 17.17 -1.16
CA PRO A 103 0.07 17.95 -1.87
C PRO A 103 0.75 18.67 -3.03
N SER A 104 0.13 18.69 -4.22
CA SER A 104 0.64 19.56 -5.27
C SER A 104 0.70 20.98 -4.69
N THR A 105 1.87 21.63 -4.78
CA THR A 105 2.13 22.93 -4.12
C THR A 105 1.18 24.03 -4.57
N GLU A 106 0.43 23.79 -5.66
CA GLU A 106 -0.52 24.72 -6.25
C GLU A 106 -1.92 24.64 -5.61
N ILE A 107 -2.26 23.55 -4.90
CA ILE A 107 -3.60 23.32 -4.35
C ILE A 107 -3.53 23.22 -2.82
N THR A 108 -3.02 24.27 -2.18
CA THR A 108 -3.29 24.50 -0.75
C THR A 108 -4.55 25.35 -0.64
N THR A 109 -5.69 24.69 -0.46
CA THR A 109 -6.98 25.40 -0.36
C THR A 109 -7.69 25.04 0.94
N ASN A 110 -8.10 26.07 1.68
CA ASN A 110 -8.96 25.90 2.86
C ASN A 110 -10.44 25.81 2.48
N ASN A 111 -10.75 25.87 1.17
CA ASN A 111 -12.11 25.86 0.66
C ASN A 111 -12.47 24.46 0.15
N PHE A 112 -13.54 23.89 0.71
CA PHE A 112 -14.07 22.60 0.32
C PHE A 112 -14.46 22.53 -1.18
N ASP A 113 -15.01 23.60 -1.76
CA ASP A 113 -15.40 23.60 -3.18
C ASP A 113 -14.18 23.44 -4.09
N SER A 114 -13.04 24.00 -3.69
CA SER A 114 -11.78 23.83 -4.40
C SER A 114 -11.25 22.40 -4.29
N ILE A 115 -11.38 21.76 -3.12
CA ILE A 115 -11.05 20.32 -2.94
C ILE A 115 -11.84 19.48 -3.93
N ILE A 116 -13.16 19.70 -4.03
CA ILE A 116 -14.02 18.95 -4.95
C ILE A 116 -13.66 19.21 -6.42
N LYS A 117 -13.41 20.47 -6.78
CA LYS A 117 -13.03 20.88 -8.14
C LYS A 117 -11.73 20.24 -8.60
N HIS A 118 -10.73 20.17 -7.71
CA HIS A 118 -9.39 19.66 -7.98
C HIS A 118 -9.14 18.25 -7.40
N ARG A 119 -10.20 17.48 -7.14
CA ARG A 119 -10.12 16.19 -6.41
C ARG A 119 -9.07 15.21 -6.94
N LYS A 120 -8.88 15.16 -8.27
CA LYS A 120 -7.93 14.23 -8.92
C LYS A 120 -6.48 14.60 -8.65
N GLU A 121 -6.21 15.88 -8.46
CA GLU A 121 -4.87 16.40 -8.14
C GLU A 121 -4.63 16.33 -6.62
N VAL A 122 -5.65 16.63 -5.82
CA VAL A 122 -5.60 16.56 -4.34
C VAL A 122 -5.35 15.12 -3.87
N PHE A 123 -6.09 14.16 -4.43
CA PHE A 123 -6.02 12.75 -4.06
C PHE A 123 -5.27 11.90 -5.09
N ASP A 124 -4.31 12.50 -5.82
CA ASP A 124 -3.48 11.75 -6.77
C ASP A 124 -2.65 10.70 -6.01
N THR A 125 -2.62 9.47 -6.53
CA THR A 125 -1.84 8.37 -5.94
C THR A 125 -0.54 8.10 -6.67
N THR A 126 -0.19 8.95 -7.63
CA THR A 126 1.09 8.87 -8.34
C THR A 126 2.22 9.21 -7.38
N MET A 127 3.00 8.18 -7.03
CA MET A 127 4.21 8.34 -6.24
C MET A 127 5.39 8.59 -7.18
N LEU A 128 6.14 9.65 -6.94
CA LEU A 128 7.49 9.76 -7.50
C LEU A 128 8.39 8.86 -6.67
N ILE A 129 8.69 7.68 -7.21
CA ILE A 129 9.72 6.80 -6.65
C ILE A 129 11.05 7.28 -7.24
N ASP A 130 11.75 8.13 -6.49
CA ASP A 130 13.14 8.51 -6.79
C ASP A 130 14.09 7.33 -6.54
#